data_AF-A0A3M1XR86-F1
#
_entry.id   AF-A0A3M1XR86-F1
#
_cell.length_a   1.000
_cell.length_b   1.000
_cell.length_c   1.000
_cell.angle_alpha   90.00
_cell.angle_beta   90.00
_cell.angle_gamma   90.00
#
_symmetry.space_group_name_H-M   'P 1'
#
loop_
_entity.id
_entity.type
_entity.pdbx_description
1 polymer ?
#
loop_
_entity_poly.entity_id
_entity_poly.type
_entity_poly.pdbx_seq_one_letter_code
_entity_poly.pdbx_strand_id
1 'polypeptide(L)'
;MSERFQKTFISAREFVESWDKEIYELTNLDFFIFLMMNHLGNQLEKHYFVREKQNSPFNLSFESIGTLCFNLGDSFEFFLEENCFGKCPFNCLLDLNGIVEPGRHEKEEFVRQRLNMIRLFASDPLIKEQCLRIDLMNYVILDSLVHFYCEEVGLEVDEEDVEILEMADFVESVMVEFIRNEGQTLLQRPFEPAMDYFEDLLASEEDYESHNSWSEGEEWSPEESDEIWQEQYESIEQTIDRFVNDYQFHSAKVLPTIATDIEFFKEFLIQYADVHDVYEINEDHFLEFLSYWLVQKFALEDEEQIQHVFRTMARFVNWLKQNYGLDYKQEYFRYYQMVKTEVPRVVRALNVYLKEYDLLQALLLMGKPEPQQISGFFEVRKLHSRVEKTLDLVDVHFFDQKTQVHLDSTAYLDLKPGDILHATLVQRGERWEVLEIQYIFPRAARPFVH
;
A
#
# COMPACT_ATOMS: atom_id res chain seq x y z
N MET A 1 7.56 33.08 1.89
CA MET A 1 8.84 32.81 2.61
C MET A 1 8.55 32.40 4.06
N SER A 2 8.01 31.20 4.29
CA SER A 2 7.69 30.69 5.64
C SER A 2 8.19 29.25 5.90
N GLU A 3 8.91 28.63 4.95
CA GLU A 3 9.50 27.28 5.12
C GLU A 3 10.83 27.27 5.89
N ARG A 4 10.96 28.05 6.98
CA ARG A 4 12.21 28.04 7.75
C ARG A 4 12.14 27.48 9.16
N PHE A 5 10.97 27.11 9.66
CA PHE A 5 10.88 26.56 11.03
C PHE A 5 10.00 25.33 11.05
N GLN A 6 10.63 24.15 11.02
CA GLN A 6 10.00 22.93 11.52
C GLN A 6 9.68 23.17 13.00
N LYS A 7 8.47 22.82 13.41
CA LYS A 7 8.02 22.99 14.79
C LYS A 7 8.76 21.96 15.64
N THR A 8 9.51 22.42 16.64
CA THR A 8 10.23 21.55 17.58
C THR A 8 9.26 21.13 18.68
N PHE A 9 9.10 19.83 18.88
CA PHE A 9 8.22 19.26 19.92
C PHE A 9 8.94 19.18 21.26
N ILE A 10 10.24 18.89 21.22
CA ILE A 10 11.10 18.76 22.39
C ILE A 10 12.34 19.59 22.09
N SER A 11 12.51 20.70 22.84
CA SER A 11 13.67 21.58 22.65
C SER A 11 14.99 20.85 22.98
N ALA A 12 16.10 21.32 22.42
CA ALA A 12 17.41 20.74 22.74
C ALA A 12 17.70 20.87 24.25
N ARG A 13 17.34 22.01 24.85
CA ARG A 13 17.45 22.21 26.30
C ARG A 13 16.62 21.21 27.11
N GLU A 14 15.34 21.04 26.75
CA GLU A 14 14.43 20.08 27.41
C GLU A 14 14.92 18.64 27.26
N PHE A 15 15.42 18.27 26.08
CA PHE A 15 16.00 16.96 25.84
C PHE A 15 17.19 16.72 26.77
N VAL A 16 18.19 17.61 26.77
CA VAL A 16 19.39 17.47 27.62
C VAL A 16 19.04 17.40 29.12
N GLU A 17 18.10 18.24 29.58
CA GLU A 17 17.67 18.24 30.98
C GLU A 17 16.93 16.95 31.37
N SER A 18 16.20 16.35 30.44
CA SER A 18 15.39 15.14 30.68
C SER A 18 16.15 13.83 30.45
N TRP A 19 17.25 13.87 29.68
CA TRP A 19 18.01 12.67 29.29
C TRP A 19 19.03 12.17 30.33
N ASP A 20 19.13 12.86 31.49
CA ASP A 20 20.01 12.51 32.63
C ASP A 20 21.49 12.26 32.24
N LYS A 21 21.99 12.97 31.21
CA LYS A 21 23.38 12.95 30.72
C LYS A 21 23.93 14.38 30.67
N GLU A 22 25.19 14.58 31.02
CA GLU A 22 25.84 15.89 30.80
C GLU A 22 26.15 16.08 29.29
N ILE A 23 26.19 17.32 28.78
CA ILE A 23 26.31 17.60 27.33
C ILE A 23 27.51 16.90 26.67
N TYR A 24 28.64 16.77 27.38
CA TYR A 24 29.84 16.10 26.86
C TYR A 24 29.73 14.57 26.86
N GLU A 25 28.71 14.01 27.50
CA GLU A 25 28.40 12.58 27.54
C GLU A 25 27.45 12.18 26.40
N LEU A 26 26.84 13.15 25.71
CA LEU A 26 25.93 12.92 24.60
C LEU A 26 26.68 12.40 23.36
N THR A 27 26.09 11.41 22.73
CA THR A 27 26.62 10.65 21.61
C THR A 27 25.78 10.84 20.35
N ASN A 28 26.28 10.35 19.21
CA ASN A 28 25.53 10.36 17.96
C ASN A 28 24.22 9.56 18.06
N LEU A 29 24.13 8.58 18.95
CA LEU A 29 22.88 7.88 19.24
C LEU A 29 21.87 8.82 19.90
N ASP A 30 22.29 9.57 20.93
CA ASP A 30 21.44 10.56 21.61
C ASP A 30 20.93 11.62 20.63
N PHE A 31 21.82 12.12 19.78
CA PHE A 31 21.47 13.10 18.75
C PHE A 31 20.50 12.52 17.71
N PHE A 32 20.71 11.27 17.30
CA PHE A 32 19.79 10.57 16.40
C PHE A 32 18.39 10.41 17.02
N ILE A 33 18.31 10.02 18.29
CA ILE A 33 17.04 9.87 19.01
C ILE A 33 16.32 11.22 19.12
N PHE A 34 17.04 12.29 19.48
CA PHE A 34 16.50 13.66 19.51
C PHE A 34 15.87 14.08 18.17
N LEU A 35 16.57 13.86 17.06
CA LEU A 35 16.05 14.21 15.73
C LEU A 35 14.84 13.36 15.36
N MET A 36 14.90 12.05 15.64
CA MET A 36 13.80 11.13 15.36
C MET A 36 12.54 11.51 16.15
N MET A 37 12.67 11.89 17.43
CA MET A 37 11.52 12.29 18.26
C MET A 37 10.81 13.52 17.68
N ASN A 38 11.58 14.54 17.29
CA ASN A 38 11.03 15.75 16.69
C ASN A 38 10.46 15.50 15.29
N HIS A 39 11.07 14.64 14.49
CA HIS A 39 10.54 14.22 13.20
C HIS A 39 9.20 13.49 13.38
N LEU A 40 9.15 12.50 14.29
CA LEU A 40 7.95 11.72 14.57
C LEU A 40 6.80 12.59 15.09
N GLY A 41 7.08 13.54 16.00
CA GLY A 41 6.07 14.47 16.49
C GLY A 41 5.44 15.32 15.38
N ASN A 42 6.28 15.82 14.46
CA ASN A 42 5.81 16.54 13.28
C ASN A 42 4.92 15.66 12.39
N GLN A 43 5.29 14.41 12.17
CA GLN A 43 4.52 13.48 11.34
C GLN A 43 3.18 13.14 11.98
N LEU A 44 3.15 12.89 13.29
CA LEU A 44 1.91 12.64 14.03
C LEU A 44 0.96 13.85 13.97
N GLU A 45 1.45 15.06 14.24
CA GLU A 45 0.62 16.26 14.21
C GLU A 45 0.09 16.57 12.80
N LYS A 46 0.96 16.56 11.79
CA LYS A 46 0.61 17.06 10.43
C LYS A 46 -0.07 16.02 9.55
N HIS A 47 0.23 14.74 9.74
CA HIS A 47 -0.20 13.69 8.82
C HIS A 47 -1.17 12.71 9.47
N TYR A 48 -0.92 12.27 10.71
CA TYR A 48 -1.80 11.31 11.38
C TYR A 48 -3.09 11.97 11.92
N PHE A 49 -2.96 12.97 12.81
CA PHE A 49 -4.13 13.56 13.48
C PHE A 49 -4.94 14.52 12.60
N VAL A 50 -4.32 15.17 11.61
CA VAL A 50 -5.02 16.10 10.69
C VAL A 50 -5.89 15.36 9.67
N ARG A 51 -5.47 14.18 9.19
CA ARG A 51 -6.18 13.46 8.12
C ARG A 51 -7.35 12.61 8.62
N GLU A 52 -7.23 11.96 9.78
CA GLU A 52 -8.15 10.85 10.11
C GLU A 52 -9.05 11.07 11.34
N LYS A 53 -8.69 11.91 12.33
CA LYS A 53 -9.20 11.66 13.70
C LYS A 53 -9.41 12.87 14.64
N GLN A 54 -9.88 14.03 14.16
CA GLN A 54 -10.15 15.18 15.06
C GLN A 54 -11.13 14.88 16.23
N ASN A 55 -12.00 13.87 16.08
CA ASN A 55 -12.98 13.46 17.11
C ASN A 55 -12.69 12.09 17.75
N SER A 56 -11.54 11.46 17.48
CA SER A 56 -11.20 10.17 18.10
C SER A 56 -10.81 10.35 19.57
N PRO A 57 -11.15 9.39 20.47
CA PRO A 57 -10.62 9.37 21.83
C PRO A 57 -9.08 9.23 21.86
N PHE A 58 -8.45 8.78 20.78
CA PHE A 58 -7.00 8.69 20.62
C PHE A 58 -6.35 9.99 20.13
N ASN A 59 -7.11 11.07 19.93
CA ASN A 59 -6.54 12.34 19.49
C ASN A 59 -5.69 12.97 20.61
N LEU A 60 -4.45 13.34 20.28
CA LEU A 60 -3.49 13.84 21.26
C LEU A 60 -3.30 15.35 21.15
N SER A 61 -3.12 16.00 22.31
CA SER A 61 -2.66 17.39 22.37
C SER A 61 -1.19 17.49 21.98
N PHE A 62 -0.72 18.69 21.65
CA PHE A 62 0.70 18.93 21.33
C PHE A 62 1.65 18.41 22.42
N GLU A 63 1.35 18.68 23.70
CA GLU A 63 2.13 18.18 24.85
C GLU A 63 2.10 16.65 24.96
N SER A 64 0.95 16.04 24.66
CA SER A 64 0.79 14.57 24.68
C SER A 64 1.55 13.91 23.53
N ILE A 65 1.63 14.55 22.36
CA ILE A 65 2.46 14.09 21.23
C ILE A 65 3.94 14.14 21.63
N GLY A 66 4.39 15.24 22.25
CA GLY A 66 5.76 15.34 22.76
C GLY A 66 6.10 14.22 23.75
N THR A 67 5.22 13.97 24.71
CA THR A 67 5.39 12.90 25.72
C THR A 67 5.43 11.51 25.08
N LEU A 68 4.53 11.22 24.12
CA LEU A 68 4.55 9.95 23.39
C LEU A 68 5.85 9.77 22.59
N CYS A 69 6.31 10.82 21.90
CA CYS A 69 7.56 10.78 21.17
C CYS A 69 8.75 10.56 22.09
N PHE A 70 8.74 11.14 23.30
CA PHE A 70 9.76 10.88 24.32
C PHE A 70 9.79 9.42 24.76
N ASN A 71 8.63 8.85 25.12
CA ASN A 71 8.55 7.45 25.54
C ASN A 71 8.98 6.47 24.44
N LEU A 72 8.62 6.76 23.18
CA LEU A 72 9.07 5.98 22.02
C LEU A 72 10.56 6.15 21.77
N GLY A 73 11.11 7.35 21.94
CA GLY A 73 12.53 7.64 21.80
C GLY A 73 13.38 6.89 22.82
N ASP A 74 13.00 6.95 24.10
CA ASP A 74 13.67 6.24 25.19
C ASP A 74 13.62 4.71 24.99
N SER A 75 12.42 4.18 24.72
CA SER A 75 12.25 2.75 24.43
C SER A 75 13.07 2.30 23.22
N PHE A 76 13.18 3.17 22.20
CA PHE A 76 13.98 2.87 21.02
C PHE A 76 15.48 2.93 21.31
N GLU A 77 15.97 3.94 22.03
CA GLU A 77 17.38 4.01 22.47
C GLU A 77 17.77 2.73 23.21
N PHE A 78 16.99 2.35 24.21
CA PHE A 78 17.21 1.13 24.98
C PHE A 78 17.25 -0.12 24.10
N PHE A 79 16.30 -0.23 23.16
CA PHE A 79 16.29 -1.33 22.18
C PHE A 79 17.57 -1.35 21.32
N LEU A 80 18.02 -0.18 20.86
CA LEU A 80 19.21 -0.03 20.03
C LEU A 80 20.48 -0.43 20.79
N GLU A 81 20.63 0.00 22.04
CA GLU A 81 21.78 -0.32 22.87
C GLU A 81 21.86 -1.83 23.19
N GLU A 82 20.76 -2.41 23.71
CA GLU A 82 20.75 -3.79 24.19
C GLU A 82 20.74 -4.82 23.06
N ASN A 83 19.96 -4.57 22.00
CA ASN A 83 19.71 -5.58 20.95
C ASN A 83 20.51 -5.32 19.68
N CYS A 84 20.88 -4.06 19.39
CA CYS A 84 21.47 -3.71 18.10
C CYS A 84 22.99 -3.48 18.15
N PHE A 85 23.50 -2.66 19.07
CA PHE A 85 24.91 -2.31 19.12
C PHE A 85 25.75 -3.23 20.03
N GLY A 86 25.13 -3.95 20.97
CA GLY A 86 25.82 -4.88 21.86
C GLY A 86 25.92 -6.33 21.37
N LYS A 87 24.87 -6.88 20.75
CA LYS A 87 24.73 -8.35 20.50
C LYS A 87 23.93 -8.74 19.25
N CYS A 88 23.65 -7.82 18.32
CA CYS A 88 22.76 -8.11 17.19
C CYS A 88 23.32 -9.25 16.32
N PRO A 89 22.60 -10.38 16.15
CA PRO A 89 23.05 -11.42 15.24
C PRO A 89 23.10 -10.90 13.79
N PHE A 90 22.18 -10.01 13.41
CA PHE A 90 21.96 -9.60 12.03
C PHE A 90 22.62 -8.26 11.65
N ASN A 91 23.05 -7.46 12.62
CA ASN A 91 23.63 -6.14 12.39
C ASN A 91 22.70 -5.28 11.50
N CYS A 92 21.41 -5.22 11.85
CA CYS A 92 20.34 -4.71 10.98
C CYS A 92 20.50 -3.23 10.62
N LEU A 93 20.97 -2.41 11.56
CA LEU A 93 20.98 -0.95 11.43
C LEU A 93 22.10 -0.39 10.56
N LEU A 94 23.17 -1.15 10.36
CA LEU A 94 24.33 -0.71 9.55
C LEU A 94 24.10 -0.94 8.05
N ASP A 95 23.17 -1.83 7.69
CA ASP A 95 22.84 -2.17 6.32
C ASP A 95 21.41 -2.74 6.28
N LEU A 96 20.41 -1.86 6.23
CA LEU A 96 18.99 -2.26 6.17
C LEU A 96 18.69 -3.12 4.93
N ASN A 97 19.46 -2.96 3.85
CA ASN A 97 19.28 -3.66 2.58
C ASN A 97 19.99 -5.02 2.54
N GLY A 98 20.75 -5.36 3.58
CA GLY A 98 21.48 -6.62 3.64
C GLY A 98 20.52 -7.82 3.68
N ILE A 99 20.85 -8.85 2.90
CA ILE A 99 20.10 -10.11 2.88
C ILE A 99 20.43 -10.92 4.14
N VAL A 100 19.41 -11.43 4.82
CA VAL A 100 19.56 -12.35 5.95
C VAL A 100 19.95 -13.74 5.42
N GLU A 101 21.22 -14.11 5.57
CA GLU A 101 21.75 -15.40 5.13
C GLU A 101 21.07 -16.59 5.87
N PRO A 102 20.42 -17.51 5.14
CA PRO A 102 19.84 -18.72 5.74
C PRO A 102 20.90 -19.57 6.45
N GLY A 103 20.61 -20.04 7.66
CA GLY A 103 21.48 -20.97 8.41
C GLY A 103 22.55 -20.34 9.33
N ARG A 104 22.83 -19.03 9.23
CA ARG A 104 23.86 -18.39 10.08
C ARG A 104 23.38 -18.09 11.51
N HIS A 105 22.09 -17.83 11.67
CA HIS A 105 21.45 -17.41 12.93
C HIS A 105 20.38 -18.40 13.44
N GLU A 106 20.21 -19.55 12.78
CA GLU A 106 19.19 -20.57 13.09
C GLU A 106 19.51 -21.43 14.33
N LYS A 107 20.55 -21.07 15.09
CA LYS A 107 20.94 -21.78 16.32
C LYS A 107 20.07 -21.42 17.51
N GLU A 108 19.42 -20.26 17.49
CA GLU A 108 18.46 -19.85 18.51
C GLU A 108 17.04 -20.20 18.08
N GLU A 109 16.38 -21.03 18.87
CA GLU A 109 15.08 -21.62 18.53
C GLU A 109 13.97 -20.58 18.36
N PHE A 110 14.03 -19.50 19.13
CA PHE A 110 13.14 -18.34 19.03
C PHE A 110 13.29 -17.60 17.71
N VAL A 111 14.53 -17.26 17.32
CA VAL A 111 14.86 -16.59 16.06
C VAL A 111 14.45 -17.45 14.87
N ARG A 112 14.66 -18.77 14.95
CA ARG A 112 14.24 -19.73 13.92
C ARG A 112 12.72 -19.76 13.73
N GLN A 113 11.93 -19.76 14.80
CA GLN A 113 10.47 -19.74 14.72
C GLN A 113 9.95 -18.43 14.10
N ARG A 114 10.53 -17.28 14.48
CA ARG A 114 10.21 -15.97 13.91
C ARG A 114 10.54 -15.87 12.42
N LEU A 115 11.77 -16.21 12.03
CA LEU A 115 12.19 -16.23 10.62
C LEU A 115 11.33 -17.18 9.79
N ASN A 116 10.91 -18.32 10.34
CA ASN A 116 10.02 -19.25 9.66
C ASN A 116 8.62 -18.68 9.47
N MET A 117 8.05 -17.96 10.45
CA MET A 117 6.77 -17.27 10.25
C MET A 117 6.87 -16.22 9.16
N ILE A 118 7.93 -15.40 9.14
CA ILE A 118 8.06 -14.35 8.12
C ILE A 118 8.30 -14.95 6.73
N ARG A 119 9.10 -16.02 6.63
CA ARG A 119 9.29 -16.79 5.38
C ARG A 119 8.01 -17.45 4.85
N LEU A 120 7.00 -17.71 5.69
CA LEU A 120 5.70 -18.22 5.23
C LEU A 120 4.91 -17.16 4.44
N PHE A 121 5.21 -15.87 4.65
CA PHE A 121 4.56 -14.74 3.98
C PHE A 121 5.45 -14.03 2.96
N ALA A 122 6.77 -14.21 3.05
CA ALA A 122 7.75 -13.63 2.12
C ALA A 122 8.30 -14.68 1.14
N SER A 123 7.97 -14.52 -0.15
CA SER A 123 8.49 -15.36 -1.25
C SER A 123 9.94 -15.04 -1.64
N ASP A 124 10.49 -13.95 -1.09
CA ASP A 124 11.80 -13.38 -1.39
C ASP A 124 12.79 -13.64 -0.24
N PRO A 125 14.12 -13.54 -0.47
CA PRO A 125 15.09 -13.56 0.63
C PRO A 125 14.78 -12.44 1.63
N LEU A 126 14.67 -12.81 2.91
CA LEU A 126 14.44 -11.88 4.02
C LEU A 126 15.49 -10.77 4.03
N ILE A 127 15.02 -9.53 4.03
CA ILE A 127 15.86 -8.33 4.13
C ILE A 127 15.92 -7.88 5.59
N LYS A 128 17.06 -7.35 6.04
CA LYS A 128 17.24 -6.90 7.44
C LYS A 128 16.22 -5.85 7.88
N GLU A 129 15.80 -4.96 6.99
CA GLU A 129 14.72 -4.01 7.27
C GLU A 129 13.45 -4.72 7.76
N GLN A 130 13.01 -5.79 7.09
CA GLN A 130 11.80 -6.52 7.48
C GLN A 130 11.90 -7.12 8.89
N CYS A 131 13.10 -7.50 9.31
CA CYS A 131 13.34 -7.95 10.69
C CYS A 131 13.26 -6.78 11.66
N LEU A 132 13.88 -5.65 11.32
CA LEU A 132 13.81 -4.42 12.12
C LEU A 132 12.37 -3.92 12.30
N ARG A 133 11.56 -3.90 11.24
CA ARG A 133 10.14 -3.48 11.32
C ARG A 133 9.37 -4.28 12.37
N ILE A 134 9.57 -5.60 12.36
CA ILE A 134 8.90 -6.52 13.29
C ILE A 134 9.44 -6.34 14.71
N ASP A 135 10.74 -6.16 14.87
CA ASP A 135 11.33 -5.93 16.18
C ASP A 135 10.89 -4.59 16.78
N LEU A 136 10.86 -3.52 15.97
CA LEU A 136 10.32 -2.22 16.36
C LEU A 136 8.87 -2.33 16.80
N MET A 137 8.03 -2.99 16.00
CA MET A 137 6.60 -3.14 16.31
C MET A 137 6.39 -3.84 17.66
N ASN A 138 7.13 -4.92 17.91
CA ASN A 138 6.92 -5.78 19.08
C ASN A 138 7.62 -5.31 20.35
N TYR A 139 8.77 -4.64 20.26
CA TYR A 139 9.61 -4.33 21.43
C TYR A 139 9.68 -2.85 21.76
N VAL A 140 9.21 -1.99 20.87
CA VAL A 140 9.28 -0.54 21.04
C VAL A 140 7.89 0.05 20.92
N ILE A 141 7.21 -0.16 19.80
CA ILE A 141 6.06 0.66 19.41
C ILE A 141 4.79 0.25 20.15
N LEU A 142 4.36 -1.02 20.07
CA LEU A 142 3.11 -1.47 20.69
C LEU A 142 3.14 -1.31 22.21
N ASP A 143 4.22 -1.78 22.84
CA ASP A 143 4.40 -1.66 24.30
C ASP A 143 4.36 -0.19 24.74
N SER A 144 5.06 0.70 24.04
CA SER A 144 5.06 2.14 24.38
C SER A 144 3.70 2.79 24.17
N LEU A 145 2.99 2.45 23.09
CA LEU A 145 1.67 3.01 22.80
C LEU A 145 0.64 2.55 23.83
N VAL A 146 0.56 1.26 24.11
CA VAL A 146 -0.36 0.71 25.10
C VAL A 146 -0.07 1.29 26.48
N HIS A 147 1.20 1.37 26.87
CA HIS A 147 1.60 1.95 28.14
C HIS A 147 1.21 3.44 28.23
N PHE A 148 1.53 4.23 27.20
CA PHE A 148 1.20 5.64 27.14
C PHE A 148 -0.32 5.89 27.26
N TYR A 149 -1.12 5.17 26.47
CA TYR A 149 -2.57 5.37 26.50
C TYR A 149 -3.20 4.87 27.81
N CYS A 150 -2.71 3.77 28.39
CA CYS A 150 -3.20 3.28 29.68
C CYS A 150 -2.82 4.19 30.84
N GLU A 151 -1.54 4.59 30.94
CA GLU A 151 -1.00 5.25 32.14
C GLU A 151 -1.03 6.78 32.06
N GLU A 152 -0.70 7.37 30.90
CA GLU A 152 -0.65 8.83 30.73
C GLU A 152 -2.01 9.41 30.32
N VAL A 153 -2.69 8.76 29.37
CA VAL A 153 -4.00 9.24 28.86
C VAL A 153 -5.16 8.70 29.70
N GLY A 154 -5.00 7.53 30.33
CA GLY A 154 -6.03 6.90 31.16
C GLY A 154 -7.12 6.16 30.37
N LEU A 155 -6.81 5.66 29.18
CA LEU A 155 -7.71 4.84 28.36
C LEU A 155 -7.44 3.35 28.60
N GLU A 156 -8.49 2.56 28.74
CA GLU A 156 -8.36 1.09 28.75
C GLU A 156 -8.21 0.59 27.31
N VAL A 157 -6.96 0.32 26.90
CA VAL A 157 -6.62 -0.16 25.56
C VAL A 157 -5.77 -1.43 25.64
N ASP A 158 -5.85 -2.26 24.60
CA ASP A 158 -5.01 -3.44 24.45
C ASP A 158 -4.29 -3.44 23.10
N GLU A 159 -3.39 -4.40 22.91
CA GLU A 159 -2.60 -4.57 21.68
C GLU A 159 -3.44 -4.99 20.46
N GLU A 160 -4.70 -5.40 20.66
CA GLU A 160 -5.63 -5.81 19.59
C GLU A 160 -6.54 -4.65 19.13
N ASP A 161 -6.51 -3.50 19.81
CA ASP A 161 -7.28 -2.32 19.42
C ASP A 161 -6.86 -1.82 18.03
N VAL A 162 -7.83 -1.70 17.13
CA VAL A 162 -7.62 -1.34 15.73
C VAL A 162 -6.97 0.04 15.61
N GLU A 163 -7.36 1.02 16.43
CA GLU A 163 -6.80 2.37 16.36
C GLU A 163 -5.36 2.41 16.87
N ILE A 164 -5.02 1.60 17.88
CA ILE A 164 -3.63 1.41 18.35
C ILE A 164 -2.79 0.76 17.26
N LEU A 165 -3.30 -0.28 16.60
CA LEU A 165 -2.59 -0.95 15.51
C LEU A 165 -2.35 -0.03 14.30
N GLU A 166 -3.31 0.83 13.98
CA GLU A 166 -3.17 1.86 12.93
C GLU A 166 -2.10 2.90 13.30
N MET A 167 -2.12 3.40 14.55
CA MET A 167 -1.08 4.32 15.02
C MET A 167 0.29 3.65 15.05
N ALA A 168 0.36 2.38 15.45
CA ALA A 168 1.59 1.61 15.49
C ALA A 168 2.18 1.42 14.09
N ASP A 169 1.37 1.06 13.09
CA ASP A 169 1.78 0.95 11.68
C ASP A 169 2.31 2.29 11.13
N PHE A 170 1.67 3.40 11.50
CA PHE A 170 2.13 4.74 11.14
C PHE A 170 3.48 5.09 11.79
N VAL A 171 3.60 4.94 13.11
CA VAL A 171 4.83 5.22 13.87
C VAL A 171 5.99 4.36 13.33
N GLU A 172 5.75 3.07 13.09
CA GLU A 172 6.74 2.15 12.52
C GLU A 172 7.25 2.63 11.17
N SER A 173 6.33 3.01 10.29
CA SER A 173 6.67 3.49 8.95
C SER A 173 7.53 4.75 9.01
N VAL A 174 7.16 5.72 9.86
CA VAL A 174 7.92 6.97 10.04
C VAL A 174 9.31 6.70 10.62
N MET A 175 9.42 5.87 11.66
CA MET A 175 10.71 5.55 12.27
C MET A 175 11.66 4.87 11.26
N VAL A 176 11.17 3.91 10.48
CA VAL A 176 11.99 3.19 9.50
C VAL A 176 12.41 4.08 8.34
N GLU A 177 11.52 4.95 7.87
CA GLU A 177 11.84 5.95 6.85
C GLU A 177 12.93 6.91 7.35
N PHE A 178 12.80 7.42 8.58
CA PHE A 178 13.79 8.30 9.19
C PHE A 178 15.17 7.62 9.29
N ILE A 179 15.22 6.37 9.75
CA ILE A 179 16.47 5.59 9.80
C ILE A 179 17.10 5.47 8.41
N ARG A 180 16.28 5.21 7.38
CA ARG A 180 16.75 5.01 6.00
C ARG A 180 17.33 6.30 5.39
N ASN A 181 16.65 7.42 5.58
CA ASN A 181 16.93 8.66 4.85
C ASN A 181 17.88 9.60 5.60
N GLU A 182 17.75 9.69 6.92
CA GLU A 182 18.41 10.71 7.74
C GLU A 182 19.32 10.12 8.82
N GLY A 183 19.02 8.90 9.30
CA GLY A 183 19.68 8.29 10.46
C GLY A 183 20.97 7.51 10.22
N GLN A 184 21.21 6.99 9.01
CA GLN A 184 22.27 5.98 8.79
C GLN A 184 23.68 6.48 9.13
N THR A 185 23.97 7.76 8.88
CA THR A 185 25.31 8.34 9.13
C THR A 185 25.65 8.37 10.61
N LEU A 186 24.66 8.71 11.45
CA LEU A 186 24.80 8.76 12.92
C LEU A 186 24.88 7.33 13.50
N LEU A 187 24.04 6.41 13.01
CA LEU A 187 23.99 5.02 13.48
C LEU A 187 25.21 4.17 13.10
N GLN A 188 26.04 4.63 12.15
CA GLN A 188 27.33 3.98 11.84
C GLN A 188 28.38 4.20 12.94
N ARG A 189 28.23 5.27 13.73
CA ARG A 189 29.17 5.68 14.76
C ARG A 189 28.42 6.14 16.02
N PRO A 190 27.58 5.26 16.61
CA PRO A 190 26.59 5.65 17.61
C PRO A 190 27.23 6.19 18.89
N PHE A 191 28.41 5.69 19.26
CA PHE A 191 29.13 6.06 20.49
C PHE A 191 30.15 7.20 20.31
N GLU A 192 30.26 7.79 19.11
CA GLU A 192 31.10 8.98 18.96
C GLU A 192 30.40 10.18 19.64
N PRO A 193 31.16 11.08 20.30
CA PRO A 193 30.57 12.25 20.94
C PRO A 193 29.82 13.14 19.94
N ALA A 194 28.64 13.62 20.32
CA ALA A 194 27.81 14.53 19.55
C ALA A 194 27.73 15.94 20.16
N MET A 195 28.64 16.26 21.08
CA MET A 195 28.70 17.54 21.80
C MET A 195 28.58 18.74 20.85
N ASP A 196 29.37 18.76 19.77
CA ASP A 196 29.35 19.86 18.79
C ASP A 196 27.96 20.08 18.17
N TYR A 197 27.19 19.00 17.92
CA TYR A 197 25.85 19.09 17.36
C TYR A 197 24.84 19.69 18.35
N PHE A 198 24.92 19.31 19.62
CA PHE A 198 24.03 19.85 20.65
C PHE A 198 24.41 21.28 21.05
N GLU A 199 25.70 21.64 21.07
CA GLU A 199 26.16 23.01 21.30
C GLU A 199 25.67 23.95 20.19
N ASP A 200 25.73 23.54 18.93
CA ASP A 200 25.18 24.30 17.80
C ASP A 200 23.66 24.52 17.93
N LEU A 201 22.91 23.48 18.36
CA LEU A 201 21.47 23.60 18.59
C LEU A 201 21.14 24.54 19.75
N LEU A 202 21.81 24.40 20.89
CA LEU A 202 21.59 25.25 22.07
C LEU A 202 21.92 26.72 21.77
N ALA A 203 23.00 26.98 21.03
CA ALA A 203 23.33 28.32 20.58
C ALA A 203 22.24 28.92 19.68
N SER A 204 21.66 28.10 18.79
CA SER A 204 20.57 28.54 17.91
C SER A 204 19.26 28.85 18.66
N GLU A 205 18.99 28.18 19.79
CA GLU A 205 17.86 28.47 20.67
C GLU A 205 18.07 29.78 21.46
N GLU A 206 19.30 30.04 21.92
CA GLU A 206 19.66 31.29 22.62
C GLU A 206 19.58 32.54 21.74
N ASP A 207 20.04 32.43 20.49
CA ASP A 207 19.92 33.51 19.50
C ASP A 207 18.44 33.85 19.22
N TYR A 208 17.57 32.86 19.30
CA TYR A 208 16.13 32.98 19.13
C TYR A 208 15.43 33.71 20.29
N GLU A 209 15.81 33.42 21.53
CA GLU A 209 15.34 34.15 22.72
C GLU A 209 15.83 35.61 22.72
N SER A 210 17.02 35.88 22.17
CA SER A 210 17.61 37.23 22.11
C SER A 210 16.93 38.19 21.10
N HIS A 211 16.29 37.64 20.06
CA HIS A 211 15.62 38.41 19.01
C HIS A 211 14.10 38.55 19.19
N ASN A 212 13.53 37.90 20.22
CA ASN A 212 12.11 37.99 20.57
C ASN A 212 11.83 38.92 21.77
N SER A 213 12.52 40.06 21.86
CA SER A 213 11.96 41.19 22.58
C SER A 213 10.82 41.75 21.75
N TRP A 214 9.60 41.28 22.00
CA TRP A 214 8.37 41.81 21.40
C TRP A 214 8.36 43.34 21.47
N SER A 215 8.62 44.01 20.34
CA SER A 215 8.27 45.41 20.17
C SER A 215 6.80 45.45 19.81
N GLU A 216 5.96 45.80 20.79
CA GLU A 216 4.57 46.16 20.56
C GLU A 216 4.50 47.30 19.54
N GLY A 217 4.00 47.00 18.35
CA GLY A 217 3.59 48.01 17.39
C GLY A 217 3.91 47.64 15.95
N GLU A 218 3.00 46.90 15.31
CA GLU A 218 2.57 47.23 13.95
C GLU A 218 1.20 46.58 13.70
N GLU A 219 0.20 47.43 13.46
CA GLU A 219 -1.16 47.04 13.09
C GLU A 219 -1.12 46.29 11.76
N TRP A 220 -1.64 45.06 11.78
CA TRP A 220 -1.74 44.24 10.58
C TRP A 220 -2.80 44.85 9.66
N SER A 221 -2.37 45.40 8.53
CA SER A 221 -3.26 45.79 7.44
C SER A 221 -3.78 44.51 6.76
N PRO A 222 -5.11 44.31 6.66
CA PRO A 222 -5.69 43.09 6.11
C PRO A 222 -5.81 43.17 4.60
N GLU A 223 -4.70 43.29 3.89
CA GLU A 223 -4.66 43.16 2.43
C GLU A 223 -3.36 42.41 2.07
N GLU A 224 -3.49 41.37 1.24
CA GLU A 224 -2.44 40.46 0.75
C GLU A 224 -2.19 39.16 1.56
N SER A 225 -3.09 38.16 1.40
CA SER A 225 -2.67 36.78 1.12
C SER A 225 -3.86 35.91 0.68
N ASP A 226 -4.41 36.17 -0.50
CA ASP A 226 -5.07 35.10 -1.27
C ASP A 226 -3.97 34.28 -1.98
N GLU A 227 -3.15 33.56 -1.22
CA GLU A 227 -2.26 32.55 -1.79
C GLU A 227 -3.11 31.32 -2.12
N ILE A 228 -3.37 31.16 -3.43
CA ILE A 228 -3.98 29.97 -4.01
C ILE A 228 -3.06 28.79 -3.70
N TRP A 229 -3.51 27.88 -2.82
CA TRP A 229 -2.89 26.59 -2.58
C TRP A 229 -2.68 25.88 -3.92
N GLN A 230 -1.44 25.72 -4.36
CA GLN A 230 -1.13 24.87 -5.51
C GLN A 230 -1.17 23.42 -5.03
N GLU A 231 -2.17 22.67 -5.50
CA GLU A 231 -2.19 21.21 -5.38
C GLU A 231 -0.89 20.66 -5.99
N GLN A 232 -0.15 19.89 -5.20
CA GLN A 232 1.10 19.26 -5.65
C GLN A 232 0.75 18.21 -6.70
N TYR A 233 0.95 18.54 -7.98
CA TYR A 233 0.77 17.61 -9.09
C TYR A 233 1.92 16.60 -9.12
N GLU A 234 1.63 15.31 -8.96
CA GLU A 234 2.60 14.23 -9.12
C GLU A 234 2.15 13.25 -10.22
N SER A 235 2.92 13.20 -11.31
CA SER A 235 2.57 12.39 -12.48
C SER A 235 2.61 10.88 -12.19
N ILE A 236 1.60 10.15 -12.67
CA ILE A 236 1.56 8.67 -12.64
C ILE A 236 2.80 8.05 -13.28
N GLU A 237 3.27 8.57 -14.40
CA GLU A 237 4.45 8.03 -15.09
C GLU A 237 5.70 8.11 -14.22
N GLN A 238 5.94 9.28 -13.61
CA GLN A 238 7.08 9.50 -12.72
C GLN A 238 6.98 8.65 -11.46
N THR A 239 5.77 8.51 -10.91
CA THR A 239 5.49 7.71 -9.72
C THR A 239 5.81 6.23 -9.97
N ILE A 240 5.35 5.68 -11.10
CA ILE A 240 5.60 4.28 -11.45
C ILE A 240 7.07 4.05 -11.80
N ASP A 241 7.73 4.99 -12.49
CA ASP A 241 9.17 4.92 -12.73
C ASP A 241 9.96 4.90 -11.41
N ARG A 242 9.59 5.74 -10.43
CA ARG A 242 10.20 5.73 -9.08
C ARG A 242 9.97 4.40 -8.39
N PHE A 243 8.74 3.87 -8.39
CA PHE A 243 8.45 2.54 -7.82
C PHE A 243 9.31 1.43 -8.43
N VAL A 244 9.45 1.41 -9.76
CA VAL A 244 10.28 0.42 -10.45
C VAL A 244 11.76 0.62 -10.12
N ASN A 245 12.24 1.87 -10.11
CA ASN A 245 13.63 2.20 -9.80
C ASN A 245 14.01 1.89 -8.35
N ASP A 246 13.12 2.16 -7.39
CA ASP A 246 13.32 1.76 -5.99
C ASP A 246 13.49 0.25 -5.92
N TYR A 247 12.66 -0.53 -6.61
CA TYR A 247 12.83 -1.99 -6.68
C TYR A 247 14.09 -2.45 -7.43
N GLN A 248 14.65 -1.65 -8.36
CA GLN A 248 15.92 -1.96 -9.05
C GLN A 248 17.09 -2.11 -8.08
N PHE A 249 17.10 -1.32 -7.00
CA PHE A 249 18.15 -1.39 -5.98
C PHE A 249 18.05 -2.65 -5.09
N HIS A 250 16.89 -3.33 -5.07
CA HIS A 250 16.62 -4.41 -4.12
C HIS A 250 16.65 -5.83 -4.73
N SER A 251 16.46 -6.01 -6.05
CA SER A 251 16.50 -7.37 -6.65
C SER A 251 16.74 -7.39 -8.17
N ALA A 252 17.96 -7.75 -8.59
CA ALA A 252 18.34 -7.82 -10.01
C ALA A 252 17.65 -8.94 -10.83
N LYS A 253 16.98 -9.92 -10.19
CA LYS A 253 16.38 -11.09 -10.87
C LYS A 253 14.86 -11.00 -11.08
N VAL A 254 14.16 -10.16 -10.31
CA VAL A 254 12.68 -10.04 -10.30
C VAL A 254 12.21 -8.80 -11.10
N LEU A 255 13.16 -8.00 -11.57
CA LEU A 255 12.95 -6.72 -12.24
C LEU A 255 12.10 -6.74 -13.51
N PRO A 256 12.31 -7.67 -14.47
CA PRO A 256 11.58 -7.61 -15.74
C PRO A 256 10.08 -7.82 -15.55
N THR A 257 9.69 -8.69 -14.62
CA THR A 257 8.30 -9.04 -14.33
C THR A 257 7.57 -7.95 -13.57
N ILE A 258 8.14 -7.36 -12.50
CA ILE A 258 7.49 -6.26 -11.77
C ILE A 258 7.28 -5.05 -12.68
N ALA A 259 8.29 -4.67 -13.46
CA ALA A 259 8.17 -3.57 -14.39
C ALA A 259 7.04 -3.82 -15.41
N THR A 260 6.98 -5.03 -15.98
CA THR A 260 5.91 -5.37 -16.95
C THR A 260 4.53 -5.41 -16.29
N ASP A 261 4.43 -5.98 -15.08
CA ASP A 261 3.18 -6.11 -14.34
C ASP A 261 2.58 -4.75 -13.95
N ILE A 262 3.41 -3.80 -13.50
CA ILE A 262 2.93 -2.47 -13.10
C ILE A 262 2.66 -1.57 -14.32
N GLU A 263 3.33 -1.81 -15.44
CA GLU A 263 3.04 -1.12 -16.70
C GLU A 263 1.62 -1.39 -17.20
N PHE A 264 1.04 -2.56 -16.91
CA PHE A 264 -0.38 -2.80 -17.17
C PHE A 264 -1.28 -1.82 -16.41
N PHE A 265 -0.97 -1.55 -15.15
CA PHE A 265 -1.74 -0.60 -14.35
C PHE A 265 -1.52 0.84 -14.84
N LYS A 266 -0.29 1.19 -15.23
CA LYS A 266 0.01 2.47 -15.88
C LYS A 266 -0.80 2.67 -17.15
N GLU A 267 -0.81 1.67 -18.03
CA GLU A 267 -1.54 1.68 -19.28
C GLU A 267 -3.03 1.88 -19.03
N PHE A 268 -3.60 1.17 -18.06
CA PHE A 268 -4.99 1.36 -17.64
C PHE A 268 -5.25 2.79 -17.16
N LEU A 269 -4.50 3.29 -16.18
CA LEU A 269 -4.74 4.61 -15.59
C LEU A 269 -4.67 5.72 -16.66
N ILE A 270 -3.62 5.74 -17.48
CA ILE A 270 -3.38 6.82 -18.42
C ILE A 270 -4.25 6.70 -19.67
N GLN A 271 -4.35 5.50 -20.27
CA GLN A 271 -4.99 5.35 -21.59
C GLN A 271 -6.48 5.04 -21.50
N TYR A 272 -6.93 4.45 -20.39
CA TYR A 272 -8.32 4.01 -20.23
C TYR A 272 -9.09 4.88 -19.24
N ALA A 273 -8.52 5.14 -18.06
CA ALA A 273 -9.18 5.92 -17.00
C ALA A 273 -8.93 7.44 -17.09
N ASP A 274 -8.03 7.89 -17.98
CA ASP A 274 -7.63 9.31 -18.14
C ASP A 274 -7.10 9.94 -16.83
N VAL A 275 -6.44 9.12 -16.00
CA VAL A 275 -5.84 9.50 -14.72
C VAL A 275 -4.37 9.80 -14.94
N HIS A 276 -3.98 11.06 -14.68
CA HIS A 276 -2.61 11.52 -14.90
C HIS A 276 -1.88 11.88 -13.61
N ASP A 277 -2.61 12.13 -12.52
CA ASP A 277 -2.08 12.43 -11.19
C ASP A 277 -2.25 11.21 -10.25
N VAL A 278 -1.25 10.93 -9.42
CA VAL A 278 -1.32 9.88 -8.39
C VAL A 278 -2.42 10.14 -7.36
N TYR A 279 -2.73 11.41 -7.08
CA TYR A 279 -3.77 11.80 -6.14
C TYR A 279 -5.19 11.64 -6.70
N GLU A 280 -5.35 11.43 -8.01
CA GLU A 280 -6.64 11.16 -8.66
C GLU A 280 -7.03 9.67 -8.60
N ILE A 281 -6.12 8.79 -8.14
CA ILE A 281 -6.42 7.36 -7.98
C ILE A 281 -7.52 7.19 -6.92
N ASN A 282 -8.55 6.40 -7.22
CA ASN A 282 -9.63 6.09 -6.29
C ASN A 282 -9.90 4.58 -6.23
N GLU A 283 -10.82 4.19 -5.36
CA GLU A 283 -11.17 2.79 -5.12
C GLU A 283 -11.74 2.08 -6.38
N ASP A 284 -12.51 2.79 -7.21
CA ASP A 284 -13.14 2.23 -8.40
C ASP A 284 -12.10 1.86 -9.47
N HIS A 285 -11.02 2.64 -9.59
CA HIS A 285 -9.91 2.34 -10.51
C HIS A 285 -9.29 0.97 -10.22
N PHE A 286 -9.14 0.60 -8.94
CA PHE A 286 -8.61 -0.72 -8.58
C PHE A 286 -9.59 -1.84 -8.97
N LEU A 287 -10.88 -1.67 -8.69
CA LEU A 287 -11.87 -2.69 -9.02
C LEU A 287 -12.02 -2.86 -10.54
N GLU A 288 -12.08 -1.76 -11.28
CA GLU A 288 -12.19 -1.75 -12.74
C GLU A 288 -10.98 -2.41 -13.40
N PHE A 289 -9.78 -2.00 -12.99
CA PHE A 289 -8.54 -2.61 -13.45
C PHE A 289 -8.55 -4.12 -13.24
N LEU A 290 -8.79 -4.56 -12.01
CA LEU A 290 -8.69 -5.98 -11.63
C LEU A 290 -9.80 -6.83 -12.27
N SER A 291 -11.02 -6.32 -12.37
CA SER A 291 -12.19 -7.13 -12.74
C SER A 291 -12.59 -7.03 -14.21
N TYR A 292 -12.26 -5.94 -14.90
CA TYR A 292 -12.68 -5.67 -16.27
C TYR A 292 -11.48 -5.56 -17.23
N TRP A 293 -10.60 -4.59 -17.02
CA TRP A 293 -9.53 -4.30 -17.98
C TRP A 293 -8.50 -5.43 -18.05
N LEU A 294 -8.09 -5.99 -16.90
CA LEU A 294 -7.12 -7.08 -16.84
C LEU A 294 -7.63 -8.34 -17.55
N VAL A 295 -8.94 -8.63 -17.50
CA VAL A 295 -9.57 -9.74 -18.23
C VAL A 295 -9.41 -9.55 -19.74
N GLN A 296 -9.51 -8.31 -20.24
CA GLN A 296 -9.35 -8.04 -21.67
C GLN A 296 -7.92 -8.22 -22.14
N LYS A 297 -6.94 -7.80 -21.31
CA LYS A 297 -5.51 -7.94 -21.65
C LYS A 297 -5.02 -9.38 -21.63
N PHE A 298 -5.44 -10.16 -20.64
CA PHE A 298 -5.01 -11.55 -20.50
C PHE A 298 -5.81 -12.55 -21.35
N ALA A 299 -6.69 -12.08 -22.25
CA ALA A 299 -7.33 -12.94 -23.23
C ALA A 299 -6.26 -13.56 -24.15
N LEU A 300 -6.19 -14.89 -24.21
CA LEU A 300 -5.17 -15.69 -24.92
C LEU A 300 -3.79 -15.75 -24.25
N GLU A 301 -3.61 -15.16 -23.07
CA GLU A 301 -2.39 -15.27 -22.27
C GLU A 301 -2.52 -16.32 -21.15
N ASP A 302 -1.41 -16.58 -20.44
CA ASP A 302 -1.37 -17.53 -19.33
C ASP A 302 -2.02 -16.94 -18.07
N GLU A 303 -3.06 -17.60 -17.54
CA GLU A 303 -3.77 -17.11 -16.35
C GLU A 303 -2.89 -17.08 -15.08
N GLU A 304 -1.77 -17.81 -15.06
CA GLU A 304 -0.85 -17.81 -13.91
C GLU A 304 -0.23 -16.43 -13.69
N GLN A 305 -0.04 -15.65 -14.76
CA GLN A 305 0.52 -14.30 -14.72
C GLN A 305 -0.35 -13.30 -13.96
N ILE A 306 -1.67 -13.49 -13.94
CA ILE A 306 -2.63 -12.62 -13.23
C ILE A 306 -2.29 -12.55 -11.73
N GLN A 307 -1.84 -13.67 -11.15
CA GLN A 307 -1.43 -13.70 -9.73
C GLN A 307 -0.19 -12.85 -9.47
N HIS A 308 0.71 -12.74 -10.44
CA HIS A 308 1.90 -11.89 -10.35
C HIS A 308 1.51 -10.41 -10.38
N VAL A 309 0.61 -10.03 -11.30
CA VAL A 309 0.05 -8.67 -11.36
C VAL A 309 -0.61 -8.28 -10.04
N PHE A 310 -1.42 -9.16 -9.42
CA PHE A 310 -2.01 -8.88 -8.11
C PHE A 310 -0.94 -8.65 -7.03
N ARG A 311 0.15 -9.43 -7.00
CA ARG A 311 1.23 -9.22 -6.03
C ARG A 311 1.96 -7.92 -6.27
N THR A 312 2.22 -7.57 -7.53
CA THR A 312 2.87 -6.31 -7.90
C THR A 312 1.99 -5.12 -7.50
N MET A 313 0.67 -5.20 -7.72
CA MET A 313 -0.28 -4.18 -7.27
C MET A 313 -0.30 -4.01 -5.75
N ALA A 314 -0.30 -5.10 -4.98
CA ALA A 314 -0.23 -5.02 -3.52
C ALA A 314 1.05 -4.32 -3.03
N ARG A 315 2.18 -4.58 -3.71
CA ARG A 315 3.46 -3.91 -3.42
C ARG A 315 3.39 -2.42 -3.76
N PHE A 316 2.81 -2.07 -4.91
CA PHE A 316 2.63 -0.69 -5.31
C PHE A 316 1.74 0.08 -4.34
N VAL A 317 0.60 -0.49 -3.91
CA VAL A 317 -0.29 0.13 -2.90
C VAL A 317 0.43 0.38 -1.58
N ASN A 318 1.21 -0.59 -1.09
CA ASN A 318 2.02 -0.37 0.12
C ASN A 318 3.09 0.70 -0.09
N TRP A 319 3.72 0.74 -1.26
CA TRP A 319 4.72 1.75 -1.60
C TRP A 319 4.11 3.16 -1.71
N LEU A 320 2.89 3.30 -2.22
CA LEU A 320 2.14 4.57 -2.22
C LEU A 320 1.84 5.06 -0.80
N LYS A 321 1.47 4.16 0.11
CA LYS A 321 1.31 4.50 1.54
C LYS A 321 2.61 5.04 2.12
N GLN A 322 3.73 4.37 1.85
CA GLN A 322 5.04 4.72 2.40
C GLN A 322 5.61 6.04 1.83
N ASN A 323 5.43 6.33 0.55
CA ASN A 323 6.09 7.47 -0.10
C ASN A 323 5.19 8.69 -0.29
N TYR A 324 3.86 8.50 -0.32
CA TYR A 324 2.89 9.56 -0.59
C TYR A 324 1.80 9.68 0.50
N GLY A 325 1.81 8.79 1.50
CA GLY A 325 0.79 8.76 2.55
C GLY A 325 -0.61 8.42 2.01
N LEU A 326 -0.70 7.76 0.86
CA LEU A 326 -1.95 7.32 0.23
C LEU A 326 -2.26 5.88 0.66
N ASP A 327 -3.15 5.73 1.64
CA ASP A 327 -3.55 4.40 2.12
C ASP A 327 -4.75 3.86 1.34
N TYR A 328 -4.47 2.98 0.38
CA TYR A 328 -5.48 2.20 -0.35
C TYR A 328 -5.50 0.72 0.07
N LYS A 329 -4.85 0.37 1.18
CA LYS A 329 -4.59 -1.03 1.55
C LYS A 329 -5.90 -1.76 1.82
N GLN A 330 -6.84 -1.13 2.52
CA GLN A 330 -8.12 -1.74 2.85
C GLN A 330 -8.99 -1.95 1.61
N GLU A 331 -9.10 -0.94 0.76
CA GLU A 331 -9.87 -0.92 -0.48
C GLU A 331 -9.31 -1.96 -1.46
N TYR A 332 -8.00 -1.91 -1.70
CA TYR A 332 -7.32 -2.88 -2.55
C TYR A 332 -7.53 -4.30 -2.05
N PHE A 333 -7.36 -4.56 -0.74
CA PHE A 333 -7.52 -5.92 -0.20
C PHE A 333 -8.97 -6.39 -0.31
N ARG A 334 -9.95 -5.53 -0.07
CA ARG A 334 -11.38 -5.84 -0.27
C ARG A 334 -11.63 -6.33 -1.68
N TYR A 335 -11.17 -5.60 -2.70
CA TYR A 335 -11.37 -5.98 -4.09
C TYR A 335 -10.54 -7.19 -4.51
N TYR A 336 -9.29 -7.27 -4.06
CA TYR A 336 -8.44 -8.45 -4.25
C TYR A 336 -9.14 -9.73 -3.76
N GLN A 337 -9.74 -9.72 -2.57
CA GLN A 337 -10.46 -10.89 -2.05
C GLN A 337 -11.64 -11.30 -2.94
N MET A 338 -12.32 -10.33 -3.56
CA MET A 338 -13.44 -10.59 -4.48
C MET A 338 -12.97 -11.17 -5.82
N VAL A 339 -11.83 -10.72 -6.34
CA VAL A 339 -11.40 -11.01 -7.72
C VAL A 339 -10.32 -12.08 -7.83
N LYS A 340 -9.55 -12.35 -6.76
CA LYS A 340 -8.36 -13.23 -6.79
C LYS A 340 -8.60 -14.63 -7.34
N THR A 341 -9.79 -15.19 -7.14
CA THR A 341 -10.18 -16.51 -7.67
C THR A 341 -11.07 -16.40 -8.90
N GLU A 342 -11.83 -15.32 -9.03
CA GLU A 342 -12.83 -15.18 -10.08
C GLU A 342 -12.21 -14.75 -11.40
N VAL A 343 -11.25 -13.82 -11.39
CA VAL A 343 -10.57 -13.32 -12.60
C VAL A 343 -9.76 -14.42 -13.31
N PRO A 344 -8.86 -15.17 -12.63
CA PRO A 344 -8.16 -16.28 -13.28
C PRO A 344 -9.12 -17.36 -13.82
N ARG A 345 -10.23 -17.61 -13.12
CA ARG A 345 -11.24 -18.57 -13.56
C ARG A 345 -11.92 -18.13 -14.85
N VAL A 346 -12.36 -16.89 -14.97
CA VAL A 346 -13.04 -16.43 -16.19
C VAL A 346 -12.09 -16.30 -17.36
N VAL A 347 -10.83 -15.91 -17.13
CA VAL A 347 -9.79 -15.89 -18.18
C VAL A 347 -9.50 -17.31 -18.67
N ARG A 348 -9.38 -18.29 -17.76
CA ARG A 348 -9.28 -19.71 -18.14
C ARG A 348 -10.48 -20.17 -18.95
N ALA A 349 -11.70 -19.86 -18.51
CA ALA A 349 -12.92 -20.22 -19.22
C ALA A 349 -12.93 -19.63 -20.64
N LEU A 350 -12.54 -18.36 -20.79
CA LEU A 350 -12.42 -17.69 -22.08
C LEU A 350 -11.36 -18.36 -22.96
N ASN A 351 -10.19 -18.65 -22.41
CA ASN A 351 -9.11 -19.33 -23.12
C ASN A 351 -9.50 -20.75 -23.58
N VAL A 352 -10.27 -21.49 -22.77
CA VAL A 352 -10.84 -22.78 -23.18
C VAL A 352 -11.82 -22.60 -24.32
N TYR A 353 -12.73 -21.63 -24.22
CA TYR A 353 -13.68 -21.33 -25.29
C TYR A 353 -12.97 -20.97 -26.59
N LEU A 354 -12.01 -20.04 -26.56
CA LEU A 354 -11.28 -19.58 -27.74
C LEU A 354 -10.45 -20.70 -28.40
N LYS A 355 -9.99 -21.70 -27.63
CA LYS A 355 -9.30 -22.89 -28.16
C LYS A 355 -10.24 -23.88 -28.85
N GLU A 356 -11.49 -23.96 -28.40
CA GLU A 356 -12.52 -24.85 -28.96
C GLU A 356 -13.33 -24.19 -30.08
N TYR A 357 -13.31 -22.86 -30.14
CA TYR A 357 -14.08 -22.06 -31.07
C TYR A 357 -13.68 -22.31 -32.53
N ASP A 358 -14.64 -22.77 -33.34
CA ASP A 358 -14.47 -22.88 -34.79
C ASP A 358 -14.65 -21.51 -35.45
N LEU A 359 -13.55 -20.76 -35.51
CA LEU A 359 -13.47 -19.46 -36.18
C LEU A 359 -13.98 -19.51 -37.63
N LEU A 360 -13.78 -20.63 -38.33
CA LEU A 360 -14.13 -20.77 -39.73
C LEU A 360 -15.66 -20.86 -39.90
N GLN A 361 -16.34 -21.57 -39.00
CA GLN A 361 -17.79 -21.60 -38.95
C GLN A 361 -18.39 -20.23 -38.60
N ALA A 362 -17.81 -19.52 -37.63
CA ALA A 362 -18.28 -18.21 -37.23
C ALA A 362 -18.15 -17.16 -38.35
N LEU A 363 -17.01 -17.12 -39.04
CA LEU A 363 -16.78 -16.20 -40.17
C LEU A 363 -17.74 -16.47 -41.35
N LEU A 364 -18.09 -17.74 -41.59
CA LEU A 364 -19.07 -18.11 -42.62
C LEU A 364 -20.52 -17.65 -42.29
N LEU A 365 -20.80 -17.40 -41.00
CA LEU A 365 -22.10 -16.98 -40.50
C LEU A 365 -22.19 -15.46 -40.33
N MET A 366 -21.11 -14.77 -39.90
CA MET A 366 -21.07 -13.31 -39.73
C MET A 366 -21.45 -12.52 -41.01
N GLY A 367 -21.25 -13.09 -42.20
CA GLY A 367 -21.59 -12.46 -43.48
C GLY A 367 -23.02 -12.69 -43.97
N LYS A 368 -23.83 -13.47 -43.25
CA LYS A 368 -25.23 -13.75 -43.61
C LYS A 368 -26.12 -13.18 -42.49
N PRO A 369 -26.93 -12.14 -42.75
CA PRO A 369 -27.88 -11.67 -41.74
C PRO A 369 -28.93 -12.76 -41.51
N GLU A 370 -28.69 -13.64 -40.53
CA GLU A 370 -29.76 -14.44 -39.96
C GLU A 370 -30.71 -13.48 -39.23
N PRO A 371 -32.04 -13.65 -39.36
CA PRO A 371 -33.01 -12.64 -38.96
C PRO A 371 -33.08 -12.34 -37.44
N GLN A 372 -32.36 -13.09 -36.60
CA GLN A 372 -32.38 -12.98 -35.14
C GLN A 372 -30.99 -13.23 -34.53
N GLN A 373 -30.06 -12.32 -34.80
CA GLN A 373 -28.78 -12.22 -34.12
C GLN A 373 -28.80 -11.01 -33.17
N ILE A 374 -28.35 -11.20 -31.93
CA ILE A 374 -28.21 -10.14 -30.93
C ILE A 374 -26.80 -10.19 -30.36
N SER A 375 -26.19 -9.02 -30.17
CA SER A 375 -24.85 -8.90 -29.57
C SER A 375 -24.95 -7.94 -28.40
N GLY A 376 -24.22 -8.24 -27.33
CA GLY A 376 -24.23 -7.44 -26.12
C GLY A 376 -23.65 -8.17 -24.92
N PHE A 377 -23.97 -7.65 -23.74
CA PHE A 377 -23.50 -8.19 -22.47
C PHE A 377 -24.63 -8.94 -21.78
N PHE A 378 -24.36 -10.19 -21.43
CA PHE A 378 -25.35 -11.12 -20.90
C PHE A 378 -24.90 -11.71 -19.57
N GLU A 379 -25.64 -11.43 -18.49
CA GLU A 379 -25.41 -12.02 -17.17
C GLU A 379 -25.96 -13.45 -17.11
N VAL A 380 -25.14 -14.41 -16.69
CA VAL A 380 -25.55 -15.79 -16.44
C VAL A 380 -26.42 -15.84 -15.18
N ARG A 381 -27.71 -16.08 -15.33
CA ARG A 381 -28.64 -16.24 -14.20
C ARG A 381 -28.64 -17.64 -13.64
N LYS A 382 -28.59 -18.64 -14.53
CA LYS A 382 -28.72 -20.05 -14.14
C LYS A 382 -28.00 -20.97 -15.11
N LEU A 383 -27.35 -21.99 -14.56
CA LEU A 383 -26.74 -23.10 -15.29
C LEU A 383 -27.65 -24.32 -15.09
N HIS A 384 -28.10 -24.97 -16.15
CA HIS A 384 -29.07 -26.08 -16.05
C HIS A 384 -28.40 -27.45 -16.09
N SER A 385 -27.87 -27.85 -17.26
CA SER A 385 -27.35 -29.20 -17.49
C SER A 385 -25.91 -29.15 -17.96
N ARG A 386 -25.01 -29.89 -17.30
CA ARG A 386 -23.61 -30.05 -17.75
C ARG A 386 -23.48 -30.85 -19.05
N VAL A 387 -24.48 -31.69 -19.34
CA VAL A 387 -24.49 -32.53 -20.55
C VAL A 387 -25.01 -31.73 -21.74
N GLU A 388 -26.08 -30.97 -21.54
CA GLU A 388 -26.67 -30.15 -22.60
C GLU A 388 -26.05 -28.75 -22.68
N LYS A 389 -25.21 -28.36 -21.72
CA LYS A 389 -24.52 -27.06 -21.63
C LYS A 389 -25.47 -25.88 -21.87
N THR A 390 -26.64 -25.91 -21.21
CA THR A 390 -27.69 -24.89 -21.35
C THR A 390 -27.72 -23.94 -20.16
N LEU A 391 -27.90 -22.66 -20.44
CA LEU A 391 -27.86 -21.58 -19.45
C LEU A 391 -28.95 -20.53 -19.71
N ASP A 392 -29.36 -19.82 -18.66
CA ASP A 392 -30.25 -18.67 -18.76
C ASP A 392 -29.43 -17.38 -18.70
N LEU A 393 -29.62 -16.52 -19.68
CA LEU A 393 -28.98 -15.22 -19.81
C LEU A 393 -29.98 -14.10 -19.58
N VAL A 394 -29.52 -13.01 -18.98
CA VAL A 394 -30.24 -11.74 -18.93
C VAL A 394 -29.34 -10.66 -19.50
N ASP A 395 -29.86 -9.92 -20.47
CA ASP A 395 -29.18 -8.75 -21.00
C ASP A 395 -28.92 -7.72 -19.88
N VAL A 396 -27.67 -7.26 -19.74
CA VAL A 396 -27.26 -6.36 -18.65
C VAL A 396 -27.91 -4.98 -18.79
N HIS A 397 -28.17 -4.52 -20.02
CA HIS A 397 -28.66 -3.18 -20.32
C HIS A 397 -30.19 -3.14 -20.48
N PHE A 398 -30.75 -4.13 -21.17
CA PHE A 398 -32.18 -4.17 -21.50
C PHE A 398 -33.00 -5.08 -20.57
N PHE A 399 -32.34 -5.86 -19.72
CA PHE A 399 -32.97 -6.83 -18.81
C PHE A 399 -33.86 -7.89 -19.50
N ASP A 400 -33.66 -8.10 -20.80
CA ASP A 400 -34.36 -9.12 -21.57
C ASP A 400 -33.78 -10.50 -21.25
N GLN A 401 -34.64 -11.45 -20.90
CA GLN A 401 -34.24 -12.78 -20.47
C GLN A 401 -34.27 -13.77 -21.64
N LYS A 402 -33.16 -14.45 -21.87
CA LYS A 402 -33.03 -15.58 -22.80
C LYS A 402 -32.87 -16.86 -22.01
N THR A 403 -33.83 -17.76 -22.13
CA THR A 403 -33.82 -19.05 -21.42
C THR A 403 -33.26 -20.17 -22.29
N GLN A 404 -32.58 -21.14 -21.67
CA GLN A 404 -32.06 -22.33 -22.35
C GLN A 404 -31.13 -22.01 -23.54
N VAL A 405 -30.29 -21.00 -23.40
CA VAL A 405 -29.23 -20.68 -24.36
C VAL A 405 -28.19 -21.80 -24.33
N HIS A 406 -27.84 -22.33 -25.49
CA HIS A 406 -26.86 -23.40 -25.61
C HIS A 406 -25.44 -22.83 -25.82
N LEU A 407 -24.49 -23.29 -25.01
CA LEU A 407 -23.07 -22.99 -25.15
C LEU A 407 -22.30 -24.28 -25.45
N ASP A 408 -21.96 -24.52 -26.72
CA ASP A 408 -21.21 -25.73 -27.08
C ASP A 408 -19.70 -25.60 -26.84
N SER A 409 -19.31 -25.47 -25.57
CA SER A 409 -17.90 -25.44 -25.15
C SER A 409 -17.72 -26.02 -23.76
N THR A 410 -16.57 -26.62 -23.48
CA THR A 410 -16.21 -27.08 -22.14
C THR A 410 -15.95 -25.93 -21.16
N ALA A 411 -15.77 -24.70 -21.66
CA ALA A 411 -15.75 -23.46 -20.86
C ALA A 411 -16.97 -23.33 -19.94
N TYR A 412 -18.11 -23.93 -20.33
CA TYR A 412 -19.32 -24.04 -19.51
C TYR A 412 -19.05 -24.57 -18.09
N LEU A 413 -18.07 -25.46 -17.93
CA LEU A 413 -17.75 -26.08 -16.64
C LEU A 413 -17.15 -25.09 -15.63
N ASP A 414 -16.51 -24.03 -16.12
CA ASP A 414 -15.87 -23.01 -15.29
C ASP A 414 -16.78 -21.80 -15.04
N LEU A 415 -17.90 -21.66 -15.78
CA LEU A 415 -18.86 -20.58 -15.59
C LEU A 415 -19.61 -20.69 -14.26
N LYS A 416 -20.01 -19.53 -13.72
CA LYS A 416 -20.83 -19.39 -12.51
C LYS A 416 -21.99 -18.43 -12.73
N PRO A 417 -23.09 -18.56 -11.97
CA PRO A 417 -24.13 -17.54 -11.93
C PRO A 417 -23.54 -16.17 -11.51
N GLY A 418 -23.89 -15.13 -12.26
CA GLY A 418 -23.40 -13.77 -12.09
C GLY A 418 -22.26 -13.39 -13.05
N ASP A 419 -21.64 -14.34 -13.74
CA ASP A 419 -20.67 -14.04 -14.81
C ASP A 419 -21.34 -13.29 -15.95
N ILE A 420 -20.59 -12.40 -16.62
CA ILE A 420 -21.09 -11.58 -17.71
C ILE A 420 -20.38 -12.00 -19.00
N LEU A 421 -21.15 -12.47 -19.97
CA LEU A 421 -20.66 -12.84 -21.29
C LEU A 421 -20.80 -11.64 -22.22
N HIS A 422 -19.68 -11.13 -22.76
CA HIS A 422 -19.72 -10.27 -23.93
C HIS A 422 -19.81 -11.19 -25.16
N ALA A 423 -21.02 -11.38 -25.66
CA ALA A 423 -21.32 -12.45 -26.59
C ALA A 423 -22.29 -12.03 -27.68
N THR A 424 -22.26 -12.80 -28.76
CA THR A 424 -23.24 -12.75 -29.84
C THR A 424 -24.07 -14.02 -29.76
N LEU A 425 -25.39 -13.86 -29.67
CA LEU A 425 -26.36 -14.95 -29.66
C LEU A 425 -27.08 -15.00 -31.00
N VAL A 426 -27.39 -16.21 -31.45
CA VAL A 426 -28.17 -16.46 -32.66
C VAL A 426 -29.32 -17.40 -32.35
N GLN A 427 -30.50 -17.10 -32.90
CA GLN A 427 -31.66 -17.98 -32.75
C GLN A 427 -31.72 -19.00 -33.89
N ARG A 428 -31.51 -20.28 -33.57
CA ARG A 428 -31.65 -21.40 -34.51
C ARG A 428 -32.90 -22.22 -34.19
N GLY A 429 -33.95 -22.02 -34.99
CA GLY A 429 -35.26 -22.63 -34.73
C GLY A 429 -35.88 -22.05 -33.46
N GLU A 430 -36.16 -22.91 -32.48
CA GLU A 430 -36.77 -22.51 -31.19
C GLU A 430 -35.76 -22.24 -30.08
N ARG A 431 -34.44 -22.35 -30.35
CA ARG A 431 -33.39 -22.22 -29.32
C ARG A 431 -32.39 -21.11 -29.65
N TRP A 432 -31.89 -20.48 -28.59
CA TRP A 432 -30.76 -19.55 -28.67
C TRP A 432 -29.45 -20.31 -28.52
N GLU A 433 -28.48 -19.97 -29.35
CA GLU A 433 -27.12 -20.52 -29.31
C GLU A 433 -26.12 -19.39 -29.16
N VAL A 434 -25.06 -19.62 -28.38
CA VAL A 434 -23.92 -18.69 -28.33
C VAL A 434 -23.12 -18.87 -29.62
N LEU A 435 -23.15 -17.85 -30.48
CA LEU A 435 -22.37 -17.83 -31.71
C LEU A 435 -20.91 -17.52 -31.41
N GLU A 436 -20.67 -16.49 -30.61
CA GLU A 436 -19.33 -15.98 -30.30
C GLU A 436 -19.30 -15.42 -28.87
N ILE A 437 -18.20 -15.67 -28.14
CA ILE A 437 -17.87 -14.97 -26.90
C ILE A 437 -16.58 -14.20 -27.15
N GLN A 438 -16.64 -12.88 -26.98
CA GLN A 438 -15.46 -12.02 -27.02
C GLN A 438 -14.73 -12.05 -25.68
N TYR A 439 -15.47 -11.88 -24.59
CA TYR A 439 -14.92 -11.86 -23.23
C TYR A 439 -15.90 -12.47 -22.22
N ILE A 440 -15.36 -12.99 -21.12
CA ILE A 440 -16.11 -13.47 -19.96
C ILE A 440 -15.63 -12.67 -18.76
N PHE A 441 -16.49 -11.86 -18.18
CA PHE A 441 -16.18 -11.05 -17.00
C PHE A 441 -16.76 -11.66 -15.73
N PRO A 442 -16.09 -11.50 -14.58
CA PRO A 442 -16.67 -11.90 -13.30
C PRO A 442 -17.81 -10.94 -12.92
N ARG A 443 -18.67 -11.36 -11.99
CA ARG A 443 -19.76 -10.51 -11.46
C ARG A 443 -19.30 -9.14 -10.98
N ALA A 444 -18.08 -9.06 -10.43
CA ALA A 444 -17.49 -7.82 -9.92
C ALA A 444 -17.34 -6.73 -10.99
N ALA A 445 -17.23 -7.11 -12.27
CA ALA A 445 -17.08 -6.18 -13.38
C ALA A 445 -18.38 -5.47 -13.79
N ARG A 446 -19.53 -5.87 -13.24
CA ARG A 446 -20.85 -5.34 -13.63
C ARG A 446 -20.93 -3.80 -13.71
N PRO A 447 -20.34 -3.02 -12.77
CA PRO A 447 -20.43 -1.56 -12.83
C PRO A 447 -19.75 -0.93 -14.06
N PHE A 448 -18.78 -1.63 -14.67
CA PHE A 448 -17.91 -1.12 -15.75
C PHE A 448 -18.30 -1.66 -17.13
N VAL A 449 -19.37 -2.45 -17.19
CA VAL A 449 -19.93 -2.95 -18.45
C VAL A 449 -20.93 -1.90 -18.96
N HIS A 450 -20.61 -1.29 -20.10
CA HIS A 450 -21.37 -0.19 -20.72
C HIS A 450 -21.90 -0.53 -22.12
#